data_AF-A0A9P7BK72-F1
#
_entry.id   AF-A0A9P7BK72-F1
#
_cell.length_a   1.000
_cell.length_b   1.000
_cell.length_c   1.000
_cell.angle_alpha   90.00
_cell.angle_beta   90.00
_cell.angle_gamma   90.00
#
_symmetry.space_group_name_H-M   'P 1'
#
loop_
_entity.id
_entity.type
_entity.pdbx_description
1 polymer ?
#
loop_
_entity_poly.entity_id
_entity_poly.type
_entity_poly.pdbx_seq_one_letter_code
_entity_poly.pdbx_strand_id
1 'polypeptide(L)'
;MSHDSNAGPSTRDNDIALPDAEHYEDMIRARLAMDKNTQMVIAENQTYRPKNTTAAYKSKQREWFEWCANKEKVADGTIVYDAKLAFFLKDYVLTRGNKFKKNADGSPAPLGRESVLAYVKAVVDLYHQQVEAGFNKHTMARGPIVKRFLDTHTKKEARRKRTEYEDRGKNTLNDGYTDQELLRINHLLFYEPCHAYA
;
A
#
# COMPACT_ATOMS: atom_id res chain seq x y z
N MET A 1 32.68 66.64 -45.75
CA MET A 1 32.56 65.85 -44.51
C MET A 1 31.09 65.84 -44.14
N SER A 2 30.37 64.82 -44.60
CA SER A 2 28.94 64.63 -44.36
C SER A 2 28.81 63.32 -43.60
N HIS A 3 28.56 63.40 -42.29
CA HIS A 3 28.34 62.25 -41.44
C HIS A 3 26.86 61.85 -41.53
N ASP A 4 26.52 60.94 -42.45
CA ASP A 4 25.23 60.28 -42.44
C ASP A 4 25.24 59.19 -41.36
N SER A 5 24.48 59.45 -40.31
CA SER A 5 24.27 58.54 -39.17
C SER A 5 23.17 57.55 -39.55
N ASN A 6 23.53 56.42 -40.15
CA ASN A 6 22.57 55.35 -40.42
C ASN A 6 22.31 54.53 -39.14
N ALA A 7 21.42 55.02 -38.28
CA ALA A 7 20.86 54.23 -37.20
C ALA A 7 19.78 53.30 -37.79
N GLY A 8 20.11 52.01 -37.94
CA GLY A 8 19.13 50.99 -38.30
C GLY A 8 18.03 50.86 -37.23
N PRO A 9 16.80 50.42 -37.58
CA PRO A 9 15.73 50.30 -36.62
C PRO A 9 16.07 49.22 -35.60
N SER A 10 16.17 49.64 -34.33
CA SER A 10 16.24 48.73 -33.19
C SER A 10 14.87 48.09 -32.99
N THR A 11 14.63 46.93 -33.60
CA THR A 11 13.44 46.12 -33.29
C THR A 11 13.66 45.42 -31.95
N ARG A 12 13.19 46.06 -30.87
CA ARG A 12 12.95 45.39 -29.58
C ARG A 12 11.50 45.57 -29.19
N ASP A 13 10.60 45.11 -30.05
CA ASP A 13 9.19 44.94 -29.69
C ASP A 13 9.02 43.53 -29.13
N ASN A 14 9.39 43.36 -27.86
CA ASN A 14 8.85 42.27 -27.05
C ASN A 14 7.49 42.72 -26.51
N ASP A 15 6.54 42.97 -27.41
CA ASP A 15 5.16 43.20 -27.03
C ASP A 15 4.56 41.84 -26.65
N ILE A 16 4.59 41.54 -25.36
CA ILE A 16 3.78 40.47 -24.79
C ILE A 16 2.33 40.94 -24.95
N ALA A 17 1.69 40.55 -26.06
CA ALA A 17 0.28 40.81 -26.30
C ALA A 17 -0.51 40.24 -25.11
N LEU A 18 -1.11 41.12 -24.30
CA LEU A 18 -2.02 40.69 -23.25
C LEU A 18 -3.18 39.93 -23.91
N PRO A 19 -3.57 38.76 -23.39
CA PRO A 19 -4.68 38.01 -23.95
C PRO A 19 -5.95 38.88 -23.97
N ASP A 20 -6.72 38.77 -25.05
CA ASP A 20 -8.00 39.47 -25.17
C ASP A 20 -9.06 38.86 -24.23
N ALA A 21 -10.17 39.58 -24.06
CA ALA A 21 -11.26 39.16 -23.18
C ALA A 21 -11.88 37.82 -23.61
N GLU A 22 -11.95 37.56 -24.92
CA GLU A 22 -12.47 36.29 -25.48
C GLU A 22 -11.57 35.11 -25.08
N HIS A 23 -10.25 35.27 -25.10
CA HIS A 23 -9.30 34.25 -24.65
C HIS A 23 -9.51 33.88 -23.18
N TYR A 24 -9.75 34.86 -22.31
CA TYR A 24 -10.06 34.59 -20.89
C TYR A 24 -11.39 33.86 -20.72
N GLU A 25 -12.43 34.24 -21.46
CA GLU A 25 -13.71 33.54 -21.44
C GLU A 25 -13.59 32.09 -21.90
N ASP A 26 -12.80 31.85 -22.96
CA ASP A 26 -12.51 30.51 -23.47
C ASP A 26 -11.70 29.68 -22.47
N MET A 27 -10.71 30.28 -21.81
CA MET A 27 -9.96 29.63 -20.72
C MET A 27 -10.88 29.24 -19.55
N ILE A 28 -11.79 30.13 -19.15
CA ILE A 28 -12.75 29.85 -18.08
C ILE A 28 -13.70 28.72 -18.49
N ARG A 29 -14.22 28.76 -19.73
CA ARG A 29 -15.10 27.71 -20.26
C ARG A 29 -14.38 26.36 -20.34
N ALA A 30 -13.15 26.34 -20.83
CA ALA A 30 -12.32 25.14 -20.87
C ALA A 30 -12.07 24.58 -19.46
N ARG A 31 -11.78 25.45 -18.49
CA ARG A 31 -11.56 25.03 -17.10
C ARG A 31 -12.82 24.43 -16.48
N LEU A 32 -13.98 25.07 -16.66
CA LEU A 32 -15.26 24.56 -16.19
C LEU A 32 -15.62 23.21 -16.83
N ALA A 33 -15.33 23.03 -18.12
CA ALA A 33 -15.53 21.77 -18.82
C ALA A 33 -14.62 20.66 -18.26
N MET A 34 -13.35 20.97 -17.97
CA MET A 34 -12.41 20.04 -17.32
C MET A 34 -12.86 19.65 -15.91
N ASP A 35 -13.30 20.62 -15.11
CA ASP A 35 -13.78 20.36 -13.74
C ASP A 35 -15.05 19.50 -13.77
N LYS A 36 -15.99 19.77 -14.70
CA LYS A 36 -17.18 18.94 -14.91
C LYS A 36 -16.82 17.51 -15.33
N ASN A 37 -15.89 17.34 -16.27
CA ASN A 37 -15.43 16.01 -16.67
C ASN A 37 -14.81 15.25 -15.49
N THR A 38 -14.00 15.93 -14.68
CA THR A 38 -13.38 15.35 -13.47
C THR A 38 -14.46 14.86 -12.50
N GLN A 39 -15.48 15.67 -12.22
CA GLN A 39 -16.61 15.28 -11.37
C GLN A 39 -17.40 14.08 -11.93
N MET A 40 -17.62 14.05 -13.25
CA MET A 40 -18.31 12.93 -13.90
C MET A 40 -17.52 11.62 -13.76
N VAL A 41 -16.21 11.63 -14.01
CA VAL A 41 -15.34 10.46 -13.87
C VAL A 41 -15.35 9.92 -12.43
N ILE A 42 -15.36 10.82 -11.44
CA ILE A 42 -15.46 10.43 -10.01
C ILE A 42 -16.80 9.77 -9.72
N ALA A 43 -17.91 10.39 -10.15
CA ALA A 43 -19.25 9.85 -9.94
C ALA A 43 -19.43 8.47 -10.60
N GLU A 44 -18.93 8.32 -11.82
CA GLU A 44 -18.92 7.05 -12.55
C GLU A 44 -18.09 5.98 -11.84
N ASN A 45 -16.92 6.34 -11.31
CA ASN A 45 -16.12 5.39 -10.53
C ASN A 45 -16.88 4.86 -9.29
N GLN A 46 -17.69 5.71 -8.65
CA GLN A 46 -18.49 5.31 -7.50
C GLN A 46 -19.65 4.38 -7.89
N THR A 47 -20.32 4.61 -9.02
CA THR A 47 -21.44 3.78 -9.49
C THR A 47 -20.97 2.39 -9.94
N TYR A 48 -19.84 2.32 -10.64
CA TYR A 48 -19.28 1.06 -11.12
C TYR A 48 -18.46 0.30 -10.06
N ARG A 49 -18.28 0.86 -8.86
CA ARG A 49 -17.56 0.17 -7.80
C ARG A 49 -18.29 -1.12 -7.39
N PRO A 50 -17.60 -2.27 -7.35
CA PRO A 50 -18.20 -3.52 -6.88
C PRO A 50 -18.73 -3.39 -5.45
N LYS A 51 -19.97 -3.85 -5.21
CA LYS A 51 -20.66 -3.79 -3.90
C LYS A 51 -19.81 -4.35 -2.75
N ASN A 52 -19.10 -5.46 -3.00
CA ASN A 52 -18.23 -6.09 -2.02
C ASN A 52 -17.04 -5.20 -1.63
N THR A 53 -16.44 -4.51 -2.60
CA THR A 53 -15.34 -3.57 -2.35
C THR A 53 -15.83 -2.39 -1.54
N THR A 54 -17.00 -1.84 -1.87
CA THR A 54 -17.63 -0.75 -1.11
C THR A 54 -17.87 -1.15 0.35
N ALA A 55 -18.46 -2.33 0.59
CA ALA A 55 -18.69 -2.82 1.95
C ALA A 55 -17.36 -3.03 2.71
N ALA A 56 -16.37 -3.66 2.06
CA ALA A 56 -15.06 -3.92 2.64
C ALA A 56 -14.28 -2.65 2.98
N TYR A 57 -14.43 -1.59 2.18
CA TYR A 57 -13.81 -0.29 2.44
C TYR A 57 -14.53 0.42 3.57
N LYS A 58 -15.87 0.53 3.53
CA LYS A 58 -16.67 1.15 4.60
C LYS A 58 -16.36 0.59 5.98
N SER A 59 -16.18 -0.73 6.10
CA SER A 59 -15.78 -1.37 7.36
C SER A 59 -14.43 -0.86 7.88
N LYS A 60 -13.43 -0.71 7.01
CA LYS A 60 -12.07 -0.26 7.38
C LYS A 60 -12.01 1.24 7.62
N GLN A 61 -12.78 2.00 6.86
CA GLN A 61 -12.96 3.44 7.02
C GLN A 61 -13.60 3.76 8.38
N ARG A 62 -14.57 2.94 8.82
CA ARG A 62 -15.15 3.07 10.17
C ARG A 62 -14.10 2.92 11.26
N GLU A 63 -13.26 1.90 11.17
CA GLU A 63 -12.16 1.71 12.12
C GLU A 63 -11.18 2.89 12.12
N TRP A 64 -10.93 3.49 10.95
CA TRP A 64 -10.15 4.73 10.87
C TRP A 64 -10.79 5.89 11.63
N PHE A 65 -12.09 6.09 11.45
CA PHE A 65 -12.84 7.14 12.17
C PHE A 65 -12.88 6.89 13.68
N GLU A 66 -13.13 5.65 14.10
CA GLU A 66 -13.09 5.25 15.52
C GLU A 66 -11.71 5.50 16.13
N TRP A 67 -10.63 5.17 15.41
CA TRP A 67 -9.27 5.45 15.86
C TRP A 67 -8.98 6.94 15.93
N CYS A 68 -9.45 7.73 14.95
CA CYS A 68 -9.30 9.19 14.96
C CYS A 68 -10.14 9.89 16.04
N ALA A 69 -11.23 9.26 16.50
CA ALA A 69 -12.07 9.80 17.57
C ALA A 69 -11.33 9.81 18.92
N ASN A 70 -10.28 8.99 19.07
CA ASN A 70 -9.39 9.05 20.21
C ASN A 70 -8.44 10.26 20.09
N LYS A 71 -8.83 11.37 20.71
CA LYS A 71 -8.12 12.66 20.68
C LYS A 71 -6.71 12.61 21.29
N GLU A 72 -6.41 11.64 22.15
CA GLU A 72 -5.05 11.47 22.69
C GLU A 72 -4.06 11.00 21.61
N LYS A 73 -4.55 10.33 20.56
CA LYS A 73 -3.72 9.78 19.48
C LYS A 73 -3.61 10.72 18.28
N VAL A 74 -4.58 11.62 18.06
CA VAL A 74 -4.69 12.41 16.84
C VAL A 74 -5.37 13.77 17.10
N ALA A 75 -4.65 14.86 16.82
CA ALA A 75 -5.20 16.23 16.89
C ALA A 75 -5.94 16.65 15.60
N ASP A 76 -5.50 16.20 14.43
CA ASP A 76 -5.98 16.64 13.11
C ASP A 76 -7.33 16.03 12.68
N GLY A 77 -8.11 15.50 13.63
CA GLY A 77 -9.39 14.85 13.37
C GLY A 77 -9.27 13.69 12.38
N THR A 78 -10.05 13.70 11.30
CA THR A 78 -10.16 12.58 10.35
C THR A 78 -9.33 12.75 9.08
N ILE A 79 -8.59 13.86 8.94
CA ILE A 79 -7.77 14.15 7.76
C ILE A 79 -6.72 13.06 7.55
N VAL A 80 -6.58 12.61 6.30
CA VAL A 80 -5.67 11.53 5.91
C VAL A 80 -4.39 12.10 5.32
N TYR A 81 -3.23 11.65 5.81
CA TYR A 81 -1.93 11.91 5.21
C TYR A 81 -0.97 10.75 5.47
N ASP A 82 0.15 10.71 4.73
CA ASP A 82 1.09 9.57 4.70
C ASP A 82 1.56 9.12 6.09
N ALA A 83 2.08 10.03 6.91
CA ALA A 83 2.61 9.70 8.23
C ALA A 83 1.52 9.16 9.19
N LYS A 84 0.33 9.77 9.20
CA LYS A 84 -0.79 9.34 10.05
C LYS A 84 -1.36 8.00 9.61
N LEU A 85 -1.43 7.75 8.31
CA LEU A 85 -1.81 6.44 7.79
C LEU A 85 -0.81 5.37 8.25
N ALA A 86 0.50 5.63 8.13
CA ALA A 86 1.51 4.69 8.63
C ALA A 86 1.41 4.48 10.15
N PHE A 87 1.12 5.53 10.93
CA PHE A 87 0.94 5.45 12.37
C PHE A 87 -0.26 4.59 12.75
N PHE A 88 -1.43 4.82 12.14
CA PHE A 88 -2.63 3.98 12.31
C PHE A 88 -2.35 2.51 12.02
N LEU A 89 -1.66 2.21 10.92
CA LEU A 89 -1.37 0.82 10.55
C LEU A 89 -0.49 0.14 11.59
N LYS A 90 0.53 0.84 12.11
CA LYS A 90 1.47 0.30 13.09
C LYS A 90 0.86 0.17 14.48
N ASP A 91 0.22 1.23 14.98
CA ASP A 91 -0.27 1.34 16.36
C ASP A 91 -1.58 0.58 16.59
N TYR A 92 -2.46 0.52 15.60
CA TYR A 92 -3.81 -0.03 15.76
C TYR A 92 -4.02 -1.32 14.95
N VAL A 93 -3.72 -1.30 13.65
CA VAL A 93 -4.08 -2.42 12.75
C VAL A 93 -3.19 -3.65 13.01
N LEU A 94 -1.87 -3.45 13.18
CA LEU A 94 -0.94 -4.55 13.43
C LEU A 94 -0.99 -5.06 14.86
N THR A 95 -1.16 -4.19 15.86
CA THR A 95 -1.24 -4.57 17.29
C THR A 95 -2.46 -5.42 17.59
N ARG A 96 -3.61 -5.08 16.99
CA ARG A 96 -4.83 -5.88 17.12
C ARG A 96 -4.69 -7.27 16.51
N GLY A 97 -3.99 -7.39 15.39
CA GLY A 97 -3.93 -8.64 14.63
C GLY A 97 -5.27 -9.03 14.02
N ASN A 98 -5.36 -10.30 13.59
CA ASN A 98 -6.48 -10.84 12.84
C ASN A 98 -7.67 -11.09 13.78
N LYS A 99 -8.83 -10.56 13.41
CA LYS A 99 -10.04 -10.65 14.23
C LYS A 99 -10.59 -12.08 14.34
N PHE A 100 -10.39 -12.90 13.31
CA PHE A 100 -11.00 -14.23 13.21
C PHE A 100 -10.00 -15.36 13.41
N LYS A 101 -8.74 -15.15 13.04
CA LYS A 101 -7.69 -16.15 13.20
C LYS A 101 -6.89 -15.86 14.46
N LYS A 102 -6.82 -16.86 15.34
CA LYS A 102 -5.99 -16.84 16.53
C LYS A 102 -4.91 -17.92 16.42
N ASN A 103 -3.77 -17.71 17.04
CA ASN A 103 -2.73 -18.71 17.17
C ASN A 103 -3.18 -19.79 18.17
N ALA A 104 -2.43 -20.89 18.28
CA ALA A 104 -2.70 -21.96 19.25
C ALA A 104 -2.74 -21.45 20.71
N ASP A 105 -1.95 -20.41 21.00
CA ASP A 105 -1.88 -19.69 22.28
C ASP A 105 -3.06 -18.72 22.52
N GLY A 106 -4.02 -18.64 21.60
CA GLY A 106 -5.18 -17.72 21.70
C GLY A 106 -4.86 -16.25 21.37
N SER A 107 -3.59 -15.90 21.19
CA SER A 107 -3.17 -14.58 20.71
C SER A 107 -3.65 -14.30 19.27
N PRO A 108 -3.97 -13.05 18.90
CA PRO A 108 -4.39 -12.72 17.54
C PRO A 108 -3.30 -13.07 16.51
N ALA A 109 -3.70 -13.77 15.43
CA ALA A 109 -2.74 -14.08 14.36
C ALA A 109 -2.29 -12.80 13.65
N PRO A 110 -1.01 -12.69 13.24
CA PRO A 110 -0.51 -11.50 12.55
C PRO A 110 -1.26 -11.25 11.23
N LEU A 111 -1.43 -9.97 10.87
CA LEU A 111 -2.05 -9.61 9.59
C LEU A 111 -1.12 -9.85 8.41
N GLY A 112 -1.63 -10.54 7.41
CA GLY A 112 -0.97 -10.66 6.11
C GLY A 112 -0.87 -9.31 5.39
N ARG A 113 0.12 -9.20 4.50
CA ARG A 113 0.39 -8.00 3.71
C ARG A 113 -0.84 -7.51 2.94
N GLU A 114 -1.61 -8.40 2.35
CA GLU A 114 -2.79 -8.10 1.54
C GLU A 114 -3.91 -7.50 2.40
N SER A 115 -4.06 -7.98 3.63
CA SER A 115 -5.00 -7.42 4.60
C SER A 115 -4.61 -5.99 4.98
N VAL A 116 -3.32 -5.73 5.23
CA VAL A 116 -2.79 -4.38 5.50
C VAL A 116 -3.00 -3.46 4.28
N LEU A 117 -2.72 -3.96 3.07
CA LEU A 117 -2.97 -3.22 1.83
C LEU A 117 -4.44 -2.87 1.62
N ALA A 118 -5.36 -3.73 2.06
CA ALA A 118 -6.79 -3.43 1.98
C ALA A 118 -7.17 -2.24 2.88
N TYR A 119 -6.53 -2.06 4.05
CA TYR A 119 -6.67 -0.85 4.86
C TYR A 119 -6.09 0.37 4.16
N VAL A 120 -4.88 0.27 3.59
CA VAL A 120 -4.28 1.37 2.84
C VAL A 120 -5.20 1.83 1.71
N LYS A 121 -5.73 0.91 0.90
CA LYS A 121 -6.65 1.25 -0.19
C LYS A 121 -7.92 1.93 0.31
N ALA A 122 -8.52 1.41 1.38
CA ALA A 122 -9.74 1.98 1.96
C ALA A 122 -9.53 3.38 2.55
N VAL A 123 -8.37 3.66 3.16
CA VAL A 123 -8.07 4.98 3.73
C VAL A 123 -7.60 5.96 2.64
N VAL A 124 -6.90 5.49 1.61
CA VAL A 124 -6.57 6.29 0.42
C VAL A 124 -7.85 6.69 -0.33
N ASP A 125 -8.86 5.84 -0.36
CA ASP A 125 -10.18 6.19 -0.89
C ASP A 125 -10.83 7.35 -0.11
N LEU A 126 -10.69 7.39 1.22
CA LEU A 126 -11.12 8.56 2.01
C LEU A 126 -10.32 9.81 1.69
N TYR A 127 -9.00 9.67 1.47
CA TYR A 127 -8.17 10.79 1.07
C TYR A 127 -8.66 11.43 -0.23
N HIS A 128 -8.97 10.63 -1.25
CA HIS A 128 -9.51 11.15 -2.51
C HIS A 128 -10.82 11.90 -2.29
N GLN A 129 -11.74 11.35 -1.50
CA GLN A 129 -12.99 12.03 -1.12
C GLN A 129 -12.74 13.35 -0.37
N GLN A 130 -11.73 13.41 0.50
CA GLN A 130 -11.38 14.63 1.23
C GLN A 130 -10.73 15.70 0.34
N VAL A 131 -9.94 15.29 -0.65
CA VAL A 131 -9.33 16.19 -1.64
C VAL A 131 -10.41 16.74 -2.57
N GLU A 132 -11.32 15.88 -3.05
CA GLU A 132 -12.47 16.28 -3.88
C GLU A 132 -13.38 17.28 -3.18
N ALA A 133 -13.61 17.09 -1.88
CA ALA A 133 -14.39 18.02 -1.05
C ALA A 133 -13.59 19.27 -0.61
N GLY A 134 -12.30 19.37 -0.94
CA GLY A 134 -11.45 20.53 -0.61
C GLY A 134 -11.00 20.61 0.86
N PHE A 135 -11.26 19.58 1.67
CA PHE A 135 -10.83 19.55 3.08
C PHE A 135 -9.34 19.22 3.24
N ASN A 136 -8.78 18.43 2.32
CA ASN A 136 -7.42 17.95 2.43
C ASN A 136 -6.50 18.60 1.39
N LYS A 137 -5.46 19.30 1.89
CA LYS A 137 -4.44 20.00 1.09
C LYS A 137 -3.12 19.24 1.02
N HIS A 138 -3.03 18.05 1.62
CA HIS A 138 -1.82 17.24 1.54
C HIS A 138 -1.62 16.70 0.12
N THR A 139 -0.38 16.42 -0.25
CA THR A 139 0.00 16.02 -1.62
C THR A 139 -0.37 14.57 -1.95
N MET A 140 -0.26 13.66 -0.97
CA MET A 140 -0.60 12.24 -1.14
C MET A 140 -0.84 11.53 0.20
N ALA A 141 -1.80 10.60 0.23
CA ALA A 141 -2.02 9.71 1.37
C ALA A 141 -1.11 8.47 1.38
N ARG A 142 -0.69 7.98 0.21
CA ARG A 142 0.23 6.84 0.08
C ARG A 142 1.59 7.32 -0.40
N GLY A 143 2.35 7.90 0.51
CA GLY A 143 3.66 8.46 0.23
C GLY A 143 4.81 7.49 0.57
N PRO A 144 6.03 8.03 0.67
CA PRO A 144 7.24 7.27 0.96
C PRO A 144 7.17 6.51 2.29
N ILE A 145 6.48 7.04 3.31
CA ILE A 145 6.43 6.44 4.64
C ILE A 145 5.60 5.17 4.61
N VAL A 146 4.37 5.23 4.06
CA VAL A 146 3.52 4.04 3.91
C VAL A 146 4.19 3.00 3.03
N LYS A 147 4.91 3.41 1.97
CA LYS A 147 5.68 2.48 1.13
C LYS A 147 6.77 1.76 1.93
N ARG A 148 7.61 2.50 2.65
CA ARG A 148 8.67 1.93 3.52
C ARG A 148 8.09 1.02 4.59
N PHE A 149 6.95 1.37 5.17
CA PHE A 149 6.24 0.55 6.14
C PHE A 149 5.82 -0.80 5.54
N LEU A 150 5.18 -0.80 4.37
CA LEU A 150 4.75 -2.02 3.67
C LEU A 150 5.94 -2.90 3.26
N ASP A 151 7.02 -2.30 2.79
CA ASP A 151 8.25 -3.03 2.43
C ASP A 151 8.88 -3.68 3.67
N THR A 152 8.90 -2.96 4.79
CA THR A 152 9.40 -3.47 6.07
C THR A 152 8.53 -4.62 6.56
N HIS A 153 7.20 -4.50 6.47
CA HIS A 153 6.27 -5.57 6.82
C HIS A 153 6.52 -6.83 6.00
N THR A 154 6.68 -6.68 4.68
CA THR A 154 6.97 -7.79 3.76
C THR A 154 8.28 -8.49 4.12
N LYS A 155 9.34 -7.72 4.43
CA LYS A 155 10.64 -8.26 4.85
C LYS A 155 10.56 -9.00 6.18
N LYS A 156 9.80 -8.49 7.15
CA LYS A 156 9.58 -9.15 8.45
C LYS A 156 8.84 -10.48 8.28
N GLU A 157 7.78 -10.51 7.47
CA GLU A 157 7.04 -11.73 7.17
C GLU A 157 7.93 -12.77 6.47
N ALA A 158 8.74 -12.35 5.49
CA ALA A 158 9.68 -13.24 4.80
C ALA A 158 10.74 -13.81 5.75
N ARG A 159 11.28 -12.97 6.65
CA ARG A 159 12.22 -13.41 7.69
C ARG A 159 11.57 -14.43 8.62
N ARG A 160 10.34 -14.16 9.09
CA ARG A 160 9.59 -15.06 9.96
C ARG A 160 9.36 -16.42 9.28
N LYS A 161 8.88 -16.42 8.04
CA LYS A 161 8.67 -17.65 7.26
C LYS A 161 9.96 -18.45 7.07
N ARG A 162 11.11 -17.77 6.92
CA ARG A 162 12.42 -18.44 6.80
C ARG A 162 12.87 -19.06 8.12
N THR A 163 12.67 -18.37 9.25
CA THR A 163 13.05 -18.90 10.57
C THR A 163 12.14 -20.02 11.05
N GLU A 164 10.85 -19.96 10.69
CA GLU A 164 9.84 -20.98 10.99
C GLU A 164 9.79 -22.09 9.93
N TYR A 165 10.64 -22.05 8.90
CA TYR A 165 10.63 -23.05 7.84
C TYR A 165 11.13 -24.39 8.40
N GLU A 166 10.21 -25.34 8.54
CA GLU A 166 10.54 -26.74 8.76
C GLU A 166 10.68 -27.44 7.40
N ASP A 167 11.79 -28.15 7.21
CA ASP A 167 12.01 -28.94 6.00
C ASP A 167 10.98 -30.06 5.91
N ARG A 168 10.18 -30.05 4.84
CA ARG A 168 9.15 -31.06 4.59
C ARG A 168 9.73 -32.39 4.11
N GLY A 169 11.01 -32.42 3.74
CA GLY A 169 11.75 -33.64 3.45
C GLY A 169 12.24 -34.36 4.71
N LYS A 170 12.17 -33.71 5.87
CA LYS A 170 12.58 -34.29 7.15
C LYS A 170 11.72 -35.50 7.50
N ASN A 171 12.35 -36.60 7.90
CA ASN A 171 11.77 -37.93 8.13
C ASN A 171 11.07 -38.55 6.90
N THR A 172 11.40 -38.11 5.69
CA THR A 172 10.93 -38.77 4.45
C THR A 172 12.01 -39.67 3.89
N LEU A 173 11.69 -40.51 2.91
CA LEU A 173 12.66 -41.41 2.26
C LEU A 173 13.85 -40.65 1.63
N ASN A 174 13.69 -39.35 1.38
CA ASN A 174 14.73 -38.45 0.87
C ASN A 174 15.58 -37.78 1.96
N ASP A 175 15.29 -37.99 3.25
CA ASP A 175 16.04 -37.40 4.38
C ASP A 175 17.43 -38.05 4.56
N GLY A 176 17.70 -39.13 3.82
CA GLY A 176 18.89 -39.96 3.99
C GLY A 176 18.84 -40.79 5.27
N TYR A 177 19.87 -41.59 5.50
CA TYR A 177 20.03 -42.32 6.75
C TYR A 177 20.97 -41.56 7.67
N THR A 178 20.63 -41.48 8.95
CA THR A 178 21.60 -41.08 9.98
C THR A 178 22.70 -42.13 10.10
N ASP A 179 23.87 -41.75 10.61
CA ASP A 179 25.01 -42.68 10.79
C ASP A 179 24.61 -43.94 11.59
N GLN A 180 23.74 -43.77 12.59
CA GLN A 180 23.25 -44.88 13.40
C GLN A 180 22.32 -45.82 12.62
N GLU A 181 21.42 -45.27 11.79
CA GLU A 181 20.55 -46.06 10.93
C GLU A 181 21.35 -46.80 9.86
N LEU A 182 22.35 -46.13 9.28
CA LEU A 182 23.22 -46.73 8.27
C LEU A 182 24.07 -47.86 8.85
N LEU A 183 24.60 -47.70 10.06
CA LEU A 183 25.29 -48.78 10.79
C LEU A 183 24.36 -49.95 11.09
N ARG A 184 23.09 -49.68 11.44
CA ARG A 184 22.09 -50.72 11.70
C ARG A 184 21.76 -51.50 10.44
N ILE A 185 21.59 -50.81 9.31
CA ILE A 185 21.37 -51.41 7.99
C ILE A 185 22.58 -52.26 7.58
N ASN A 186 23.79 -51.74 7.76
CA ASN A 186 25.03 -52.44 7.45
C ASN A 186 25.17 -53.73 8.28
N HIS A 187 24.84 -53.68 9.58
CA HIS A 187 24.80 -54.86 10.44
C HIS A 187 23.77 -55.91 9.95
N LEU A 188 22.55 -55.47 9.59
CA LEU A 188 21.49 -56.36 9.10
C LEU A 188 21.82 -57.00 7.75
N LEU A 189 22.45 -56.26 6.83
CA LEU A 189 22.75 -56.74 5.48
C LEU A 189 24.01 -57.60 5.40
N PHE A 190 25.01 -57.33 6.24
CA PHE A 190 26.35 -57.95 6.09
C PHE A 190 26.76 -58.84 7.28
N TYR A 191 26.09 -58.76 8.44
CA TYR A 191 26.51 -59.46 9.65
C TYR A 191 25.46 -60.37 10.29
N GLU A 192 24.17 -60.26 9.94
CA GLU A 192 23.19 -61.28 10.35
C GLU A 192 23.30 -62.53 9.46
N PRO A 193 23.47 -63.73 10.04
CA PRO A 193 23.43 -64.96 9.28
C PRO A 193 22.02 -65.14 8.73
N CYS A 194 21.91 -65.36 7.42
CA CYS A 194 20.67 -65.64 6.72
C CYS A 194 19.93 -66.75 7.49
N HIS A 195 18.89 -66.40 8.25
CA HIS A 195 17.96 -67.39 8.75
C HIS A 195 17.24 -67.95 7.53
N ALA A 196 17.78 -69.07 7.03
CA ALA A 196 17.12 -69.90 6.05
C ALA A 196 15.74 -70.25 6.61
N TYR A 197 14.70 -69.61 6.09
CA TYR A 197 13.35 -70.09 6.23
C TYR A 197 13.30 -71.42 5.47
N ALA A 198 13.33 -72.50 6.24
CA ALA A 198 13.02 -73.86 5.80
C ALA A 198 11.51 -74.01 5.58
#